data_AF-A0A2H9ZZJ7-F1
#
_entry.id   AF-A0A2H9ZZJ7-F1
#
_cell.length_a   1.000
_cell.length_b   1.000
_cell.length_c   1.000
_cell.angle_alpha   90.00
_cell.angle_beta   90.00
_cell.angle_gamma   90.00
#
_symmetry.space_group_name_H-M   'P 1'
#
loop_
_entity.id
_entity.type
_entity.pdbx_description
1 polymer ?
#
loop_
_entity_poly.entity_id
_entity_poly.type
_entity_poly.pdbx_seq_one_letter_code
_entity_poly.pdbx_strand_id
1 'polypeptide(L)'
;MSQNVMMAVGFDKMIQYVTAGWGGSASDMSVLRWSLERSKFRVPYGKYYLVDSGYANTDKFIAPYRGFRYHLSNYRHAIQRQYSNKEELYNHKHAQCRNIVERTFGVLKRKFRILKEMKQFNFNTQVKVVVVCAVLYNFILQNEDDQGDDDSTTDDSSDSTDGLQEEAVEHRLSDTFIGDSRLGDRIRHDIADSLWEEHLRKYTSLYMVNK
;
A
#
# COMPACT_ATOMS: atom_id res chain seq x y z
N MET A 1 -10.23 -20.02 -9.54
CA MET A 1 -8.82 -19.55 -9.47
C MET A 1 -8.84 -18.15 -8.90
N SER A 2 -8.03 -17.87 -7.87
CA SER A 2 -7.80 -16.50 -7.39
C SER A 2 -6.70 -15.83 -8.23
N GLN A 3 -6.76 -14.51 -8.35
CA GLN A 3 -5.81 -13.72 -9.11
C GLN A 3 -5.20 -12.64 -8.20
N ASN A 4 -3.88 -12.49 -8.20
CA ASN A 4 -3.19 -11.36 -7.57
C ASN A 4 -3.23 -10.13 -8.52
N VAL A 5 -3.53 -8.96 -7.96
CA VAL A 5 -3.60 -7.68 -8.66
C VAL A 5 -2.77 -6.68 -7.87
N MET A 6 -1.71 -6.16 -8.49
CA MET A 6 -0.94 -5.06 -7.91
C MET A 6 -1.44 -3.74 -8.51
N MET A 7 -1.69 -2.76 -7.64
CA MET A 7 -2.21 -1.45 -8.01
C MET A 7 -1.42 -0.36 -7.29
N ALA A 8 -1.01 0.67 -8.03
CA ALA A 8 -0.45 1.89 -7.48
C ALA A 8 -1.52 2.99 -7.56
N VAL A 9 -1.79 3.63 -6.42
CA VAL A 9 -2.85 4.64 -6.28
C VAL A 9 -2.23 5.92 -5.71
N GLY A 10 -2.54 7.06 -6.32
CA GLY A 10 -2.15 8.38 -5.81
C GLY A 10 -3.04 8.83 -4.65
N PHE A 11 -2.60 9.84 -3.89
CA PHE A 11 -3.41 10.43 -2.81
C PHE A 11 -4.67 11.14 -3.32
N ASP A 12 -4.72 11.46 -4.61
CA ASP A 12 -5.89 11.92 -5.37
C ASP A 12 -6.88 10.79 -5.71
N LYS A 13 -6.65 9.58 -5.18
CA LYS A 13 -7.40 8.33 -5.43
C LYS A 13 -7.25 7.79 -6.85
N MET A 14 -6.52 8.46 -7.73
CA MET A 14 -6.31 8.02 -9.11
C MET A 14 -5.41 6.79 -9.16
N ILE A 15 -5.83 5.79 -9.95
CA ILE A 15 -5.02 4.61 -10.22
C ILE A 15 -3.92 4.99 -11.21
N GLN A 16 -2.66 4.96 -10.76
CA GLN A 16 -1.51 5.30 -11.59
C GLN A 16 -0.98 4.10 -12.37
N TYR A 17 -1.17 2.90 -11.82
CA TYR A 17 -0.76 1.66 -12.45
C TYR A 17 -1.60 0.50 -11.93
N VAL A 18 -1.91 -0.46 -12.80
CA VAL A 18 -2.54 -1.73 -12.44
C VAL A 18 -1.90 -2.85 -13.25
N THR A 19 -1.62 -3.96 -12.58
CA THR A 19 -1.24 -5.23 -13.22
C THR A 19 -2.10 -6.35 -12.66
N ALA A 20 -2.47 -7.27 -13.53
CA ALA A 20 -3.41 -8.34 -13.29
C ALA A 20 -2.93 -9.60 -14.04
N GLY A 21 -3.50 -10.76 -13.71
CA GLY A 21 -3.17 -12.03 -14.37
C GLY A 21 -2.09 -12.85 -13.68
N TRP A 22 -1.72 -12.47 -12.46
CA TRP A 22 -0.89 -13.30 -11.60
C TRP A 22 -1.78 -14.29 -10.85
N GLY A 23 -1.37 -15.56 -10.77
CA GLY A 23 -2.05 -16.53 -9.93
C GLY A 23 -2.08 -16.05 -8.47
N GLY A 24 -3.14 -16.38 -7.73
CA GLY A 24 -3.31 -15.87 -6.36
C GLY A 24 -2.22 -16.26 -5.35
N SER A 25 -1.35 -17.21 -5.69
CA SER A 25 -0.17 -17.60 -4.90
C SER A 25 1.10 -16.83 -5.27
N ALA A 26 1.07 -15.99 -6.30
CA ALA A 26 2.23 -15.21 -6.70
C ALA A 26 2.58 -14.19 -5.61
N SER A 27 3.86 -14.16 -5.20
CA SER A 27 4.33 -13.19 -4.23
C SER A 27 4.23 -11.76 -4.78
N ASP A 28 3.87 -10.82 -3.92
CA ASP A 28 3.77 -9.41 -4.27
C ASP A 28 5.09 -8.84 -4.82
N MET A 29 6.22 -9.30 -4.27
CA MET A 29 7.55 -8.96 -4.77
C MET A 29 7.78 -9.46 -6.20
N SER A 30 7.31 -10.67 -6.54
CA SER A 30 7.41 -11.22 -7.91
C SER A 30 6.59 -10.37 -8.90
N VAL A 31 5.37 -9.97 -8.51
CA VAL A 31 4.52 -9.10 -9.33
C VAL A 31 5.18 -7.73 -9.54
N LEU A 32 5.76 -7.15 -8.50
CA LEU A 32 6.47 -5.88 -8.58
C LEU A 32 7.72 -5.96 -9.46
N ARG A 33 8.56 -6.98 -9.27
CA ARG A 33 9.77 -7.19 -10.09
C ARG A 33 9.43 -7.28 -11.56
N TRP A 34 8.45 -8.12 -11.91
CA TRP A 34 7.99 -8.22 -13.28
C TRP A 34 7.44 -6.89 -13.80
N SER A 35 6.69 -6.16 -12.96
CA SER A 35 6.15 -4.85 -13.34
C SER A 35 7.25 -3.84 -13.64
N LEU A 36 8.34 -3.85 -12.88
CA LEU A 36 9.48 -2.98 -13.10
C LEU A 36 10.29 -3.37 -14.34
N GLU A 37 10.56 -4.66 -14.52
CA GLU A 37 11.46 -5.16 -15.56
C GLU A 37 10.78 -5.28 -16.93
N ARG A 38 9.56 -5.82 -16.94
CA ARG A 38 8.87 -6.28 -18.15
C ARG A 38 7.65 -5.43 -18.50
N SER A 39 7.24 -4.51 -17.62
CA SER A 39 6.15 -3.56 -17.88
C SER A 39 6.64 -2.11 -17.87
N LYS A 40 5.72 -1.16 -18.06
CA LYS A 40 5.99 0.29 -18.03
C LYS A 40 5.91 0.90 -16.62
N PHE A 41 5.81 0.09 -15.56
CA PHE A 41 5.78 0.63 -14.20
C PHE A 41 7.13 1.27 -13.86
N ARG A 42 7.08 2.52 -13.43
CA ARG A 42 8.27 3.30 -13.07
C ARG A 42 7.95 4.12 -11.84
N VAL A 43 8.92 4.22 -10.94
CA VAL A 43 8.85 5.16 -9.84
C VAL A 43 9.27 6.53 -10.36
N PRO A 44 8.44 7.59 -10.26
CA PRO A 44 8.80 8.91 -10.73
C PRO A 44 10.06 9.43 -10.04
N TYR A 45 10.87 10.21 -10.76
CA TYR A 45 12.10 10.77 -10.21
C TYR A 45 11.82 11.61 -8.94
N GLY A 46 12.63 11.40 -7.90
CA GLY A 46 12.49 12.09 -6.61
C GLY A 46 11.26 11.68 -5.80
N LYS A 47 10.58 10.58 -6.15
CA LYS A 47 9.42 10.04 -5.43
C LYS A 47 9.64 8.58 -5.04
N TYR A 48 8.79 8.10 -4.14
CA TYR A 48 8.71 6.71 -3.71
C TYR A 48 7.25 6.29 -3.51
N TYR A 49 6.99 4.99 -3.52
CA TYR A 49 5.72 4.40 -3.15
C TYR A 49 5.77 3.85 -1.73
N LEU A 50 4.71 4.05 -0.95
CA LEU A 50 4.53 3.33 0.31
C LEU A 50 4.05 1.91 0.00
N VAL A 51 4.70 0.89 0.55
CA VAL A 51 4.44 -0.54 0.27
C VAL A 51 4.11 -1.32 1.53
N ASP A 52 3.41 -2.44 1.42
CA ASP A 52 3.19 -3.30 2.60
C ASP A 52 4.48 -4.01 3.05
N SER A 53 4.38 -4.75 4.16
CA SER A 53 5.51 -5.46 4.77
C SER A 53 6.04 -6.65 3.94
N GLY A 54 5.28 -7.10 2.93
CA GLY A 54 5.66 -8.12 1.97
C GLY A 54 6.66 -7.64 0.93
N TYR A 55 6.84 -6.32 0.81
CA TYR A 55 7.86 -5.72 -0.04
C TYR A 55 9.17 -5.43 0.72
N ALA A 56 10.26 -5.27 -0.04
CA ALA A 56 11.53 -4.81 0.49
C ALA A 56 11.48 -3.30 0.70
N ASN A 57 12.10 -2.82 1.79
CA ASN A 57 12.29 -1.40 2.02
C ASN A 57 13.45 -0.88 1.18
N THR A 58 13.18 0.01 0.23
CA THR A 58 14.19 0.66 -0.62
C THR A 58 13.87 2.14 -0.80
N ASP A 59 14.78 2.90 -1.40
CA ASP A 59 14.58 4.32 -1.71
C ASP A 59 13.41 4.61 -2.65
N LYS A 60 12.91 3.58 -3.34
CA LYS A 60 11.76 3.67 -4.26
C LYS A 60 10.48 3.07 -3.67
N PHE A 61 10.60 2.14 -2.73
CA PHE A 61 9.50 1.42 -2.10
C PHE A 61 9.68 1.40 -0.59
N ILE A 62 8.99 2.30 0.10
CA ILE A 62 9.15 2.51 1.53
C ILE A 62 8.16 1.63 2.28
N ALA A 63 8.67 0.69 3.07
CA ALA A 63 7.90 -0.33 3.79
C ALA A 63 7.76 0.01 5.29
N PRO A 64 6.74 -0.52 6.00
CA PRO A 64 6.65 -0.39 7.46
C PRO A 64 7.83 -1.03 8.19
N TYR A 65 8.08 -0.60 9.42
CA TYR A 65 8.98 -1.31 10.34
C TYR A 65 8.37 -2.67 10.71
N ARG A 66 9.17 -3.72 10.58
CA ARG A 66 8.78 -5.08 11.01
C ARG A 66 8.96 -5.21 12.52
N GLY A 67 8.09 -5.97 13.18
CA GLY A 67 8.14 -6.20 14.63
C GLY A 67 7.49 -5.11 15.49
N PHE A 68 6.85 -4.11 14.87
CA PHE A 68 6.12 -3.04 15.57
C PHE A 68 4.63 -3.03 15.17
N ARG A 69 3.77 -2.48 16.02
CA ARG A 69 2.31 -2.40 15.77
C ARG A 69 2.02 -1.65 14.45
N TYR A 70 1.28 -2.29 13.54
CA TYR A 70 0.97 -1.74 12.21
C TYR A 70 -0.51 -1.51 11.93
N HIS A 71 -1.39 -2.47 12.27
CA HIS A 71 -2.80 -2.38 11.93
C HIS A 71 -3.49 -1.17 12.58
N LEU A 72 -4.33 -0.47 11.80
CA LEU A 72 -5.10 0.69 12.28
C LEU A 72 -5.97 0.35 13.49
N SER A 73 -6.40 -0.91 13.60
CA SER A 73 -7.14 -1.45 14.73
C SER A 73 -6.45 -1.30 16.07
N ASN A 74 -5.12 -1.44 16.06
CA ASN A 74 -4.29 -1.35 17.26
C ASN A 74 -4.28 0.06 17.89
N TYR A 75 -4.86 1.06 17.23
CA TYR A 75 -4.81 2.48 17.64
C TYR A 75 -6.21 3.09 17.86
N ARG A 76 -7.26 2.27 17.98
CA ARG A 76 -8.64 2.77 18.11
C ARG A 76 -9.03 3.19 19.50
N HIS A 77 -8.60 2.43 20.51
CA HIS A 77 -8.95 2.71 21.90
C HIS A 77 -8.02 3.77 22.49
N ALA A 78 -8.57 4.69 23.30
CA ALA A 78 -7.81 5.80 23.89
C ALA A 78 -6.56 5.34 24.68
N ILE A 79 -6.63 4.18 25.33
CA ILE A 79 -5.51 3.58 26.07
C ILE A 79 -4.42 3.07 25.12
N GLN A 80 -4.79 2.60 23.91
CA GLN A 80 -3.88 2.02 22.92
C GLN A 80 -3.34 3.04 21.91
N ARG A 81 -3.87 4.28 21.91
CA ARG A 81 -3.44 5.41 21.07
C ARG A 81 -2.06 5.96 21.44
N GLN A 82 -1.51 5.58 22.58
CA GLN A 82 -0.15 5.95 22.95
C GLN A 82 0.83 5.14 22.09
N TYR A 83 1.77 5.84 21.47
CA TYR A 83 2.87 5.23 20.75
C TYR A 83 4.02 5.00 21.72
N SER A 84 4.57 3.79 21.74
CA SER A 84 5.67 3.44 22.62
C SER A 84 7.02 3.97 22.10
N ASN A 85 7.11 4.15 20.79
CA ASN A 85 8.31 4.59 20.08
C ASN A 85 7.95 5.19 18.71
N LYS A 86 8.98 5.73 18.03
CA LYS A 86 8.84 6.37 16.72
C LYS A 86 8.42 5.39 15.63
N GLU A 87 8.83 4.13 15.72
CA GLU A 87 8.52 3.09 14.74
C GLU A 87 7.03 2.75 14.73
N GLU A 88 6.38 2.69 15.90
CA GLU A 88 4.93 2.51 16.02
C GLU A 88 4.16 3.71 15.46
N LEU A 89 4.59 4.94 15.80
CA LEU A 89 3.98 6.15 15.24
C LEU A 89 4.10 6.17 13.72
N TYR A 90 5.29 5.89 13.19
CA TYR A 90 5.53 5.77 11.76
C TYR A 90 4.63 4.72 11.14
N ASN A 91 4.58 3.51 11.69
CA ASN A 91 3.76 2.42 11.17
C ASN A 91 2.26 2.78 11.15
N HIS A 92 1.75 3.44 12.19
CA HIS A 92 0.38 3.91 12.21
C HIS A 92 0.11 4.92 11.08
N LYS A 93 1.00 5.92 10.90
CA LYS A 93 0.88 6.91 9.82
C LYS A 93 1.01 6.29 8.44
N HIS A 94 1.95 5.36 8.28
CA HIS A 94 2.12 4.59 7.07
C HIS A 94 0.85 3.81 6.71
N ALA A 95 0.25 3.10 7.67
CA ALA A 95 -1.01 2.39 7.48
C ALA A 95 -2.17 3.34 7.13
N GLN A 96 -2.25 4.51 7.78
CA GLN A 96 -3.26 5.53 7.46
C GLN A 96 -3.14 6.00 6.00
N CYS A 97 -1.92 6.23 5.51
CA CYS A 97 -1.68 6.60 4.13
C CYS A 97 -2.00 5.45 3.15
N ARG A 98 -1.57 4.22 3.45
CA ARG A 98 -1.83 3.05 2.58
C ARG A 98 -3.28 2.62 2.49
N ASN A 99 -4.12 3.01 3.47
CA ASN A 99 -5.56 2.74 3.47
C ASN A 99 -6.25 3.19 2.15
N ILE A 100 -5.71 4.20 1.46
CA ILE A 100 -6.26 4.63 0.17
C ILE A 100 -6.33 3.49 -0.87
N VAL A 101 -5.35 2.59 -0.88
CA VAL A 101 -5.32 1.46 -1.83
C VAL A 101 -6.48 0.50 -1.56
N GLU A 102 -6.69 0.16 -0.28
CA GLU A 102 -7.77 -0.71 0.17
C GLU A 102 -9.14 -0.09 -0.12
N ARG A 103 -9.30 1.20 0.17
CA ARG A 103 -10.50 1.97 -0.16
C ARG A 103 -10.78 1.97 -1.66
N THR A 104 -9.78 2.21 -2.50
CA THR A 104 -9.95 2.17 -3.97
C THR A 104 -10.37 0.78 -4.45
N PHE A 105 -9.79 -0.31 -3.91
CA PHE A 105 -10.27 -1.66 -4.21
C PHE A 105 -11.71 -1.89 -3.75
N GLY A 106 -12.09 -1.37 -2.59
CA GLY A 106 -13.46 -1.42 -2.08
C GLY A 106 -14.45 -0.76 -3.03
N VAL A 107 -14.16 0.48 -3.44
CA VAL A 107 -14.98 1.24 -4.40
C VAL A 107 -15.06 0.52 -5.75
N LEU A 108 -13.94 0.05 -6.29
CA LEU A 108 -13.93 -0.75 -7.52
C LEU A 108 -14.88 -1.94 -7.45
N LYS A 109 -14.78 -2.74 -6.38
CA LYS A 109 -15.63 -3.92 -6.17
C LYS A 109 -17.11 -3.57 -5.96
N ARG A 110 -17.43 -2.39 -5.42
CA ARG A 110 -18.82 -1.92 -5.27
C ARG A 110 -19.38 -1.40 -6.60
N LYS A 111 -18.67 -0.48 -7.26
CA LYS A 111 -19.10 0.13 -8.53
C LYS A 111 -19.17 -0.92 -9.65
N PHE A 112 -18.19 -1.81 -9.71
CA PHE A 112 -18.11 -2.86 -10.74
C PHE A 112 -18.38 -4.24 -10.14
N ARG A 113 -19.67 -4.58 -9.99
CA ARG A 113 -20.11 -5.89 -9.48
C ARG A 113 -19.51 -7.08 -10.23
N ILE A 114 -19.20 -6.91 -11.52
CA ILE A 114 -18.52 -7.93 -12.34
C ILE A 114 -17.22 -8.43 -11.70
N LEU A 115 -16.51 -7.60 -10.93
CA LEU A 115 -15.28 -7.99 -10.21
C LEU A 115 -15.53 -9.02 -9.10
N LYS A 116 -16.76 -9.13 -8.58
CA LYS A 116 -17.14 -10.14 -7.58
C LYS A 116 -17.59 -11.46 -8.23
N GLU A 117 -18.09 -11.40 -9.46
CA GLU A 117 -18.77 -12.50 -10.15
C GLU A 117 -18.00 -13.02 -11.38
N MET A 118 -16.66 -12.87 -11.39
CA MET A 118 -15.80 -13.16 -12.55
C MET A 118 -15.69 -14.64 -12.97
N LYS A 119 -16.21 -15.59 -12.18
CA LYS A 119 -15.99 -17.04 -12.36
C LYS A 119 -16.49 -17.59 -13.71
N GLN A 120 -17.40 -16.90 -14.38
CA GLN A 120 -17.97 -17.31 -15.66
C GLN A 120 -17.05 -17.01 -16.86
N PHE A 121 -16.05 -16.15 -16.69
CA PHE A 121 -15.12 -15.78 -17.74
C PHE A 121 -13.85 -16.63 -17.69
N ASN A 122 -13.24 -16.90 -18.84
CA ASN A 122 -11.88 -17.47 -18.86
C ASN A 122 -10.88 -16.48 -18.23
N PHE A 123 -9.73 -17.00 -17.77
CA PHE A 123 -8.75 -16.20 -17.02
C PHE A 123 -8.29 -14.94 -17.76
N ASN A 124 -7.97 -15.04 -19.04
CA ASN A 124 -7.54 -13.88 -19.85
C ASN A 124 -8.61 -12.79 -19.93
N THR A 125 -9.89 -13.17 -19.99
CA THR A 125 -10.99 -12.21 -19.93
C THR A 125 -11.10 -11.57 -18.55
N GLN A 126 -10.91 -12.34 -17.46
CA GLN A 126 -10.91 -11.78 -16.09
C GLN A 126 -9.80 -10.72 -15.92
N VAL A 127 -8.60 -10.97 -16.44
CA VAL A 127 -7.48 -10.01 -16.44
C VAL A 127 -7.88 -8.70 -17.13
N LYS A 128 -8.49 -8.80 -18.32
CA LYS A 128 -8.95 -7.63 -19.08
C LYS A 128 -10.03 -6.86 -18.34
N VAL A 129 -10.98 -7.57 -17.71
CA VAL A 129 -12.05 -6.94 -16.91
C VAL A 129 -11.45 -6.09 -15.78
N VAL A 130 -10.47 -6.61 -15.03
CA VAL A 130 -9.79 -5.83 -13.97
C VAL A 130 -9.18 -4.54 -14.51
N VAL A 131 -8.44 -4.62 -15.62
CA VAL A 131 -7.80 -3.45 -16.24
C VAL A 131 -8.83 -2.44 -16.74
N VAL A 132 -9.89 -2.91 -17.42
CA VAL A 132 -10.97 -2.04 -17.91
C VAL A 132 -11.68 -1.34 -16.77
N CYS A 133 -12.00 -2.05 -15.68
CA CYS A 133 -12.62 -1.44 -14.50
C CYS A 133 -11.74 -0.36 -13.87
N ALA A 134 -10.41 -0.56 -13.80
CA ALA A 134 -9.49 0.45 -13.30
C ALA A 134 -9.45 1.71 -14.19
N VAL A 135 -9.47 1.54 -15.52
CA VAL A 135 -9.52 2.66 -16.48
C VAL A 135 -10.84 3.41 -16.38
N LEU A 136 -11.97 2.69 -16.33
CA LEU A 136 -13.29 3.28 -16.19
C LEU A 136 -13.44 4.02 -14.85
N TYR A 137 -12.89 3.46 -13.77
CA TYR A 137 -12.85 4.13 -12.47
C TYR A 137 -12.17 5.50 -12.56
N ASN A 138 -10.97 5.56 -13.15
CA ASN A 138 -10.26 6.82 -13.33
C ASN A 138 -11.04 7.80 -14.23
N PHE A 139 -11.66 7.30 -15.31
CA PHE A 139 -12.47 8.12 -16.20
C PHE A 139 -13.65 8.75 -15.45
N ILE A 140 -14.37 7.95 -14.66
CA ILE A 140 -15.49 8.44 -13.84
C ILE A 140 -15.00 9.47 -12.83
N LEU A 141 -13.94 9.16 -12.08
CA LEU A 141 -13.37 10.05 -11.06
C LEU A 141 -12.92 11.41 -11.63
N GLN A 142 -12.53 11.47 -12.90
CA GLN A 142 -12.15 12.73 -13.56
C GLN A 142 -13.33 13.54 -14.11
N ASN A 143 -14.46 12.90 -14.40
CA ASN A 143 -15.60 13.54 -15.08
C ASN A 143 -16.81 13.77 -14.18
N GLU A 144 -16.87 13.08 -13.04
CA GLU A 144 -17.87 13.33 -12.00
C GLU A 144 -17.21 14.09 -10.85
N ASP A 145 -17.87 15.11 -10.31
CA ASP A 145 -17.61 15.65 -8.97
C ASP A 145 -18.03 14.58 -7.94
N ASP A 146 -17.37 13.41 -7.93
CA ASP A 146 -17.76 12.23 -7.14
C ASP A 146 -17.51 12.47 -5.64
N GLN A 147 -18.36 13.33 -5.06
CA GLN A 147 -18.70 13.39 -3.64
C GLN A 147 -19.53 12.13 -3.30
N GLY A 148 -18.91 10.96 -3.24
CA GLY A 148 -19.74 9.76 -3.14
C GLY A 148 -19.03 8.44 -2.98
N ASP A 149 -18.19 8.32 -1.95
CA ASP A 149 -17.97 7.05 -1.23
C ASP A 149 -16.97 7.29 -0.08
N ASP A 150 -17.31 8.20 0.84
CA ASP A 150 -16.61 8.30 2.12
C ASP A 150 -17.18 7.24 3.07
N ASP A 151 -16.65 6.01 2.93
CA ASP A 151 -17.01 4.91 3.82
C ASP A 151 -16.27 5.06 5.16
N SER A 152 -16.98 5.65 6.11
CA SER A 152 -16.58 5.78 7.50
C SER A 152 -17.06 4.56 8.31
N THR A 153 -16.43 3.38 8.20
CA THR A 153 -16.56 2.30 9.21
C THR A 153 -15.36 1.32 9.10
N THR A 154 -14.45 1.32 10.07
CA THR A 154 -14.30 0.34 11.18
C THR A 154 -13.94 -1.11 10.81
N ASP A 155 -12.65 -1.45 11.05
CA ASP A 155 -11.95 -2.75 11.26
C ASP A 155 -12.79 -4.02 11.20
N ASP A 156 -12.24 -5.03 10.53
CA ASP A 156 -12.04 -6.31 11.22
C ASP A 156 -10.87 -7.12 10.65
N SER A 157 -10.30 -7.97 11.51
CA SER A 157 -8.99 -8.65 11.38
C SER A 157 -9.11 -10.16 11.09
N SER A 158 -8.12 -10.78 10.43
CA SER A 158 -7.63 -12.19 10.55
C SER A 158 -6.63 -12.49 9.40
N ASP A 159 -5.34 -12.82 9.59
CA ASP A 159 -4.65 -14.04 10.12
C ASP A 159 -4.75 -15.24 9.15
N SER A 160 -3.73 -16.01 8.67
CA SER A 160 -2.35 -16.32 9.09
C SER A 160 -1.45 -16.85 7.92
N THR A 161 -0.11 -16.74 8.09
CA THR A 161 1.03 -17.68 7.77
C THR A 161 1.22 -18.34 6.39
N ASP A 162 2.40 -18.74 5.89
CA ASP A 162 3.86 -18.46 5.99
C ASP A 162 4.54 -19.37 4.92
N GLY A 163 5.76 -19.06 4.47
CA GLY A 163 6.75 -20.10 4.11
C GLY A 163 7.24 -20.28 2.67
N LEU A 164 8.45 -19.75 2.44
CA LEU A 164 9.65 -20.39 1.81
C LEU A 164 10.15 -20.00 0.39
N GLN A 165 11.50 -19.97 0.35
CA GLN A 165 12.51 -19.51 -0.63
C GLN A 165 12.38 -20.07 -2.05
N GLU A 166 13.00 -19.51 -3.10
CA GLU A 166 14.46 -19.43 -3.44
C GLU A 166 14.52 -18.76 -4.86
N GLU A 167 15.49 -17.98 -5.36
CA GLU A 167 16.86 -18.31 -5.77
C GLU A 167 17.58 -17.04 -6.32
N ALA A 168 18.92 -17.04 -6.26
CA ALA A 168 19.77 -15.85 -6.10
C ALA A 168 20.48 -15.30 -7.36
N VAL A 169 20.06 -15.60 -8.60
CA VAL A 169 20.89 -15.27 -9.79
C VAL A 169 20.32 -14.13 -10.66
N GLU A 170 19.02 -13.82 -10.60
CA GLU A 170 18.38 -12.67 -11.30
C GLU A 170 18.58 -11.32 -10.56
N HIS A 171 19.10 -11.37 -9.32
CA HIS A 171 19.12 -10.30 -8.32
C HIS A 171 19.79 -9.00 -8.76
N ARG A 172 20.90 -9.07 -9.52
CA ARG A 172 21.76 -7.90 -9.76
C ARG A 172 21.17 -6.85 -10.70
N LEU A 173 20.34 -7.25 -11.67
CA LEU A 173 19.60 -6.30 -12.52
C LEU A 173 18.31 -5.83 -11.82
N SER A 174 17.69 -6.72 -11.04
CA SER A 174 16.50 -6.40 -10.26
C SER A 174 16.78 -5.31 -9.21
N ASP A 175 17.97 -5.34 -8.58
CA ASP A 175 18.37 -4.39 -7.54
C ASP A 175 18.37 -2.94 -8.04
N THR A 176 18.77 -2.70 -9.29
CA THR A 176 18.80 -1.34 -9.85
C THR A 176 17.39 -0.76 -10.01
N PHE A 177 16.42 -1.60 -10.37
CA PHE A 177 15.03 -1.19 -10.54
C PHE A 177 14.29 -1.07 -9.21
N ILE A 178 14.47 -2.03 -8.30
CA ILE A 178 13.83 -2.06 -6.98
C ILE A 178 14.36 -0.94 -6.09
N GLY A 179 15.64 -0.57 -6.21
CA GLY A 179 16.26 0.52 -5.46
C GLY A 179 17.22 0.06 -4.37
N ASP A 180 17.82 1.01 -3.67
CA ASP A 180 18.83 0.80 -2.62
C ASP A 180 18.17 0.75 -1.24
N SER A 181 18.31 -0.41 -0.57
CA SER A 181 17.75 -0.63 0.77
C SER A 181 18.34 0.27 1.84
N ARG A 182 19.63 0.63 1.76
CA ARG A 182 20.28 1.51 2.75
C ARG A 182 19.75 2.94 2.63
N LEU A 183 19.51 3.40 1.40
CA LEU A 183 18.86 4.68 1.17
C LEU A 183 17.41 4.64 1.65
N GLY A 184 16.68 3.57 1.37
CA GLY A 184 15.31 3.36 1.89
C GLY A 184 15.24 3.36 3.41
N ASP A 185 16.20 2.72 4.08
CA ASP A 185 16.29 2.74 5.54
C ASP A 185 16.52 4.16 6.05
N ARG A 186 17.44 4.93 5.47
CA ARG A 186 17.66 6.33 5.86
C ARG A 186 16.39 7.17 5.70
N ILE A 187 15.75 7.12 4.53
CA ILE A 187 14.50 7.87 4.27
C ILE A 187 13.44 7.52 5.32
N ARG A 188 13.25 6.23 5.60
CA ARG A 188 12.26 5.77 6.58
C ARG A 188 12.58 6.25 8.00
N HIS A 189 13.84 6.18 8.42
CA HIS A 189 14.27 6.66 9.75
C HIS A 189 14.07 8.17 9.88
N ASP A 190 14.46 8.95 8.87
CA ASP A 190 14.32 10.40 8.87
C ASP A 190 12.84 10.82 8.98
N ILE A 191 11.95 10.13 8.25
CA ILE A 191 10.49 10.35 8.36
C ILE A 191 10.00 9.99 9.77
N ALA A 192 10.43 8.86 10.33
CA ALA A 192 10.01 8.42 11.66
C ALA A 192 10.46 9.40 12.76
N ASP A 193 11.70 9.89 12.68
CA ASP A 193 12.24 10.90 13.60
C ASP A 193 11.47 12.22 13.48
N SER A 194 11.25 12.71 12.25
CA SER A 194 10.47 13.94 12.03
C SER A 194 9.04 13.83 12.58
N LEU A 195 8.37 12.69 12.37
CA LEU A 195 7.03 12.44 12.91
C LEU A 195 7.04 12.43 14.43
N TRP A 196 8.06 11.81 15.03
CA TRP A 196 8.21 11.71 16.48
C TRP A 196 8.46 13.07 17.13
N GLU A 197 9.34 13.89 16.56
CA GLU A 197 9.57 15.26 17.03
C GLU A 197 8.32 16.14 16.95
N GLU A 198 7.54 16.03 15.87
CA GLU A 198 6.25 16.71 15.75
C GLU A 198 5.25 16.21 16.80
N HIS A 199 5.20 14.89 17.04
CA HIS A 199 4.36 14.28 18.06
C HIS A 199 4.71 14.82 19.46
N LEU A 200 5.99 14.81 19.85
CA LEU A 200 6.44 15.32 21.14
C LEU A 200 6.10 16.81 21.30
N ARG A 201 6.33 17.65 20.27
CA ARG A 201 5.99 19.09 20.31
C ARG A 201 4.51 19.32 20.61
N LYS A 202 3.62 18.56 19.96
CA LYS A 202 2.17 18.66 20.20
C LYS A 202 1.79 18.24 21.61
N TYR A 203 2.39 17.16 22.13
CA TYR A 203 2.16 16.71 23.49
C TYR A 203 2.63 17.75 24.51
N THR A 204 3.86 18.26 24.40
CA THR A 204 4.38 19.29 25.32
C THR A 204 3.55 20.58 25.28
N SER A 205 3.08 21.01 24.10
CA SER A 205 2.21 22.18 23.97
C SER A 205 0.84 21.99 24.66
N LEU A 206 0.27 20.79 24.64
CA LEU A 206 -1.01 20.50 25.31
C LEU A 206 -0.90 20.53 26.84
N TYR A 207 0.27 20.22 27.40
CA TYR A 207 0.51 20.28 28.85
C TYR A 207 0.90 21.67 29.37
N MET A 208 1.37 22.58 28.51
CA MET A 208 1.70 23.97 28.90
C MET A 208 0.50 24.93 28.85
N VAL A 209 -0.57 24.60 28.11
CA VAL A 209 -1.79 25.44 28.02
C VAL A 209 -2.80 25.14 29.16
N ASN A 210 -2.58 24.08 29.94
CA ASN A 210 -3.45 23.66 31.04
C ASN A 210 -2.90 24.01 32.45
N LYS A 211 -2.08 25.07 32.56
CA LYS A 211 -1.66 25.69 33.83
C LYS A 211 -2.06 27.15 33.84
#